data_AF-A0A1B6FWG6-F1
#
_entry.id   AF-A0A1B6FWG6-F1
#
_cell.length_a   1.000
_cell.length_b   1.000
_cell.length_c   1.000
_cell.angle_alpha   90.00
_cell.angle_beta   90.00
_cell.angle_gamma   90.00
#
_symmetry.space_group_name_H-M   'P 1'
#
loop_
_entity.id
_entity.type
_entity.pdbx_description
1 polymer ?
#
loop_
_entity_poly.entity_id
_entity_poly.type
_entity_poly.pdbx_seq_one_letter_code
_entity_poly.pdbx_strand_id
1 'polypeptide(L)'
;KLYFTEMADDRKQKHFKNKVLDADDMRRRRSSELVQLRKQKKEDQLIKKRNVNDIEEVGTEVTTEDAALEFNVIIKQMYSNVIEEQLRATTCARKLLSSSSNPPIDKIINYGIVPRCVEFLESNNLQLQFES
;
A
#
# COMPACT_ATOMS: atom_id res chain seq x y z
N LYS A 1 -7.84 50.82 51.86
CA LYS A 1 -8.70 49.66 51.51
C LYS A 1 -9.23 49.77 50.06
N LEU A 2 -8.40 50.17 49.08
CA LEU A 2 -8.85 50.46 47.70
C LEU A 2 -7.81 50.05 46.63
N TYR A 3 -7.17 48.89 46.77
CA TYR A 3 -6.25 48.37 45.72
C TYR A 3 -6.32 46.83 45.60
N PHE A 4 -7.47 46.22 45.88
CA PHE A 4 -7.61 44.75 45.79
C PHE A 4 -8.77 44.27 44.91
N THR A 5 -9.51 45.19 44.30
CA THR A 5 -10.73 44.87 43.52
C THR A 5 -10.55 44.94 42.01
N GLU A 6 -9.39 45.38 41.48
CA GLU A 6 -9.21 45.59 40.04
C GLU A 6 -8.66 44.38 39.27
N MET A 7 -8.04 43.40 39.95
CA MET A 7 -7.49 42.18 39.31
C MET A 7 -8.48 41.01 39.17
N ALA A 8 -9.72 41.18 39.63
CA ALA A 8 -10.75 40.14 39.58
C ALA A 8 -11.63 40.22 38.32
N ASP A 9 -11.73 41.39 37.69
CA ASP A 9 -12.61 41.61 36.52
C ASP A 9 -11.97 41.19 35.19
N ASP A 10 -10.65 41.25 35.05
CA ASP A 10 -9.94 40.82 33.84
C ASP A 10 -9.98 39.29 33.61
N ARG A 11 -10.09 38.50 34.69
CA ARG A 11 -10.21 37.04 34.60
C ARG A 11 -11.63 36.59 34.25
N LYS A 12 -12.65 37.38 34.63
CA LYS A 12 -14.04 37.11 34.26
C LYS A 12 -14.33 37.57 32.82
N GLN A 13 -13.72 38.65 32.34
CA GLN A 13 -13.91 39.09 30.95
C GLN A 13 -13.31 38.13 29.90
N LYS A 14 -12.26 37.38 30.23
CA LYS A 14 -11.64 36.39 29.33
C LYS A 14 -12.52 35.17 29.01
N HIS A 15 -13.60 34.95 29.74
CA HIS A 15 -14.49 33.80 29.53
C HIS A 15 -15.87 34.14 28.93
N PHE A 16 -16.25 35.42 28.86
CA PHE A 16 -17.56 35.82 28.35
C PHE A 16 -17.59 36.31 26.89
N LYS A 17 -16.44 36.33 26.20
CA LYS A 17 -16.34 36.74 24.78
C LYS A 17 -15.52 35.76 23.92
N ASN A 18 -15.69 34.45 24.14
CA ASN A 18 -15.19 33.41 23.21
C ASN A 18 -16.15 33.10 22.05
N LYS A 19 -16.97 34.06 21.60
CA LYS A 19 -18.01 33.80 20.59
C LYS A 19 -17.62 34.19 19.16
N VAL A 20 -16.47 34.84 18.95
CA VAL A 20 -16.08 35.39 17.63
C VAL A 20 -14.75 34.82 17.12
N LEU A 21 -13.78 34.52 18.00
CA LEU A 21 -12.53 33.84 17.60
C LEU A 21 -12.70 32.33 17.37
N ASP A 22 -13.77 31.73 17.89
CA ASP A 22 -14.04 30.30 17.80
C ASP A 22 -14.82 29.92 16.53
N ALA A 23 -15.53 30.85 15.87
CA ALA A 23 -16.32 30.52 14.69
C ALA A 23 -15.44 30.22 13.46
N ASP A 24 -14.42 31.05 13.22
CA ASP A 24 -13.46 30.82 12.14
C ASP A 24 -12.51 29.66 12.44
N ASP A 25 -12.10 29.48 13.69
CA ASP A 25 -11.28 28.32 14.07
C ASP A 25 -12.09 27.01 13.97
N MET A 26 -13.36 27.00 14.40
CA MET A 26 -14.26 25.87 14.22
C MET A 26 -14.55 25.59 12.74
N ARG A 27 -14.66 26.63 11.90
CA ARG A 27 -14.79 26.46 10.44
C ARG A 27 -13.53 25.88 9.81
N ARG A 28 -12.35 26.34 10.24
CA ARG A 28 -11.05 25.80 9.82
C ARG A 28 -10.92 24.32 10.23
N ARG A 29 -11.24 23.98 11.48
CA ARG A 29 -11.24 22.60 11.99
C ARG A 29 -12.17 21.69 11.19
N ARG A 30 -13.42 22.12 10.96
CA ARG A 30 -14.37 21.36 10.12
C ARG A 30 -13.81 21.14 8.71
N SER A 31 -13.20 22.17 8.10
CA SER A 31 -12.62 22.04 6.77
C SER A 31 -11.44 21.06 6.76
N SER A 32 -10.54 21.12 7.73
CA SER A 32 -9.41 20.19 7.83
C SER A 32 -9.87 18.75 8.09
N GLU A 33 -10.82 18.56 9.00
CA GLU A 33 -11.38 17.24 9.32
C GLU A 33 -12.09 16.63 8.10
N LEU A 34 -12.88 17.40 7.36
CA LEU A 34 -13.52 16.92 6.13
C LEU A 34 -12.50 16.53 5.05
N VAL A 35 -11.41 17.28 4.90
CA VAL A 35 -10.34 16.93 3.97
C VAL A 35 -9.65 15.64 4.41
N GLN A 36 -9.41 15.47 5.71
CA GLN A 36 -8.78 14.29 6.27
C GLN A 36 -9.67 13.05 6.10
N LEU A 37 -10.98 13.16 6.36
CA LEU A 37 -11.97 12.10 6.10
C LEU A 37 -12.04 11.71 4.62
N ARG A 38 -11.96 12.67 3.69
CA ARG A 38 -11.92 12.38 2.24
C ARG A 38 -10.63 11.67 1.84
N LYS A 39 -9.48 12.09 2.39
CA LYS A 39 -8.19 11.43 2.17
C LYS A 39 -8.22 10.00 2.70
N GLN A 40 -8.67 9.80 3.94
CA GLN A 40 -8.80 8.48 4.57
C GLN A 40 -9.76 7.58 3.78
N LYS A 41 -10.93 8.08 3.37
CA LYS A 41 -11.86 7.30 2.53
C LYS A 41 -11.26 6.92 1.17
N LYS A 42 -10.48 7.81 0.55
CA LYS A 42 -9.77 7.51 -0.71
C LYS A 42 -8.69 6.46 -0.49
N GLU A 43 -7.97 6.54 0.62
CA GLU A 43 -6.96 5.56 1.03
C GLU A 43 -7.59 4.20 1.35
N ASP A 44 -8.68 4.15 2.11
CA ASP A 44 -9.45 2.94 2.40
C ASP A 44 -9.99 2.29 1.12
N GLN A 45 -10.48 3.09 0.16
CA GLN A 45 -10.91 2.58 -1.15
C GLN A 45 -9.73 2.02 -1.96
N LEU A 46 -8.55 2.65 -1.86
CA LEU A 46 -7.34 2.19 -2.52
C LEU A 46 -6.84 0.87 -1.91
N ILE A 47 -6.86 0.76 -0.57
CA ILE A 47 -6.52 -0.47 0.16
C ILE A 47 -7.49 -1.58 -0.20
N LYS A 48 -8.81 -1.33 -0.21
CA LYS A 48 -9.81 -2.33 -0.63
C LYS A 48 -9.58 -2.80 -2.07
N LYS A 49 -9.24 -1.91 -2.99
CA LYS A 49 -8.88 -2.32 -4.36
C LYS A 49 -7.59 -3.15 -4.42
N ARG A 50 -6.67 -2.97 -3.48
CA ARG A 50 -5.45 -3.78 -3.36
C ARG A 50 -5.73 -5.15 -2.71
N ASN A 51 -6.63 -5.23 -1.74
CA ASN A 51 -6.92 -6.43 -0.94
C ASN A 51 -7.95 -7.39 -1.56
N VAL A 52 -8.60 -7.02 -2.67
CA VAL A 52 -9.65 -7.87 -3.30
C VAL A 52 -9.07 -9.02 -4.13
N ASN A 53 -7.76 -9.07 -4.36
CA ASN A 53 -7.11 -10.19 -5.05
C ASN A 53 -6.51 -11.26 -4.12
N ASP A 54 -6.58 -11.11 -2.80
CA ASP A 54 -5.95 -12.04 -1.82
C ASP A 54 -6.92 -13.11 -1.24
N ILE A 55 -8.11 -13.33 -1.83
CA ILE A 55 -9.11 -14.29 -1.31
C ILE A 55 -9.14 -15.63 -2.09
N GLU A 56 -8.24 -15.86 -3.05
CA GLU A 56 -8.07 -17.18 -3.66
C GLU A 56 -6.71 -17.80 -3.30
N GLU A 57 -6.46 -17.96 -1.99
CA GLU A 57 -5.40 -18.85 -1.51
C GLU A 57 -6.05 -20.15 -1.00
N VAL A 58 -6.48 -20.99 -1.96
CA VAL A 58 -6.75 -22.40 -1.69
C VAL A 58 -5.87 -23.23 -2.60
N GLY A 59 -4.72 -23.61 -2.05
CA GLY A 59 -4.16 -24.93 -2.31
C GLY A 59 -2.98 -25.00 -3.25
N THR A 60 -1.80 -24.60 -2.77
CA THR A 60 -0.55 -25.29 -3.14
C THR A 60 0.39 -25.28 -1.93
N GLU A 61 0.67 -26.48 -1.38
CA GLU A 61 1.72 -26.69 -0.37
C GLU A 61 3.08 -26.36 -0.99
N VAL A 62 3.48 -25.09 -0.94
CA VAL A 62 4.84 -24.68 -1.30
C VAL A 62 5.74 -25.05 -0.12
N THR A 63 6.60 -26.04 -0.37
CA THR A 63 7.61 -26.53 0.55
C THR A 63 8.45 -25.38 1.12
N THR A 64 8.89 -25.57 2.36
CA THR A 64 9.51 -24.60 3.28
C THR A 64 10.92 -24.09 2.87
N GLU A 65 11.18 -23.92 1.57
CA GLU A 65 12.45 -23.40 1.03
C GLU A 65 12.28 -22.10 0.21
N ASP A 66 11.14 -21.44 0.32
CA ASP A 66 10.85 -20.13 -0.30
C ASP A 66 11.57 -18.98 0.45
N ALA A 67 12.85 -19.19 0.80
CA ALA A 67 13.76 -18.10 1.10
C ALA A 67 13.74 -17.17 -0.12
N ALA A 68 13.33 -15.92 0.10
CA ALA A 68 13.18 -14.89 -0.92
C ALA A 68 14.36 -14.96 -1.91
N LEU A 69 14.11 -15.51 -3.10
CA LEU A 69 15.13 -15.62 -4.13
C LEU A 69 15.62 -14.21 -4.45
N GLU A 70 16.94 -14.05 -4.53
CA GLU A 70 17.49 -12.78 -4.98
C GLU A 70 17.01 -12.47 -6.40
N PHE A 71 16.81 -11.18 -6.68
CA PHE A 71 16.25 -10.71 -7.94
C PHE A 71 16.98 -11.24 -9.19
N ASN A 72 18.31 -11.35 -9.14
CA ASN A 72 19.11 -11.90 -10.24
C ASN A 72 18.86 -13.41 -10.45
N VAL A 73 18.60 -14.14 -9.38
CA VAL A 73 18.30 -15.58 -9.44
C VAL A 73 16.92 -15.80 -10.05
N ILE A 74 15.94 -14.98 -9.67
CA ILE A 74 14.59 -14.99 -10.27
C ILE A 74 14.69 -14.83 -11.79
N ILE A 75 15.41 -13.81 -12.27
CA ILE A 75 15.60 -13.58 -13.70
C ILE A 75 16.22 -14.81 -14.36
N LYS A 76 17.33 -15.32 -13.82
CA LYS A 76 18.03 -16.47 -14.39
C LYS A 76 17.12 -17.70 -14.50
N GLN A 77 16.31 -17.98 -13.49
CA GLN A 77 15.40 -19.13 -13.46
C GLN A 77 14.21 -18.97 -14.40
N MET A 78 13.66 -17.76 -14.60
CA MET A 78 12.62 -17.51 -15.60
C MET A 78 13.09 -17.79 -17.04
N TYR A 79 14.38 -17.60 -17.31
CA TYR A 79 14.99 -17.91 -18.61
C TYR A 79 15.60 -19.31 -18.69
N SER A 80 15.44 -20.15 -17.66
CA SER A 80 15.93 -21.53 -17.72
C SER A 80 15.04 -22.37 -18.62
N ASN A 81 15.48 -23.60 -18.92
CA ASN A 81 14.69 -24.58 -19.69
C ASN A 81 13.94 -25.57 -18.77
N VAL A 82 13.94 -25.32 -17.46
CA VAL A 82 13.35 -26.21 -16.46
C VAL A 82 12.05 -25.59 -15.97
N ILE A 83 10.92 -26.28 -16.23
CA ILE A 83 9.58 -25.77 -15.92
C ILE A 83 9.42 -25.47 -14.42
N GLU A 84 9.94 -26.33 -13.54
CA GLU A 84 9.88 -26.12 -12.08
C GLU A 84 10.61 -24.83 -11.63
N GLU A 85 11.77 -24.54 -12.23
CA GLU A 85 12.51 -23.31 -11.94
C GLU A 85 11.76 -22.08 -12.46
N GLN A 86 11.18 -22.17 -13.66
CA GLN A 86 10.35 -21.11 -14.21
C GLN A 86 9.12 -20.82 -13.34
N LEU A 87 8.43 -21.87 -12.89
CA LEU A 87 7.24 -21.76 -12.03
C LEU A 87 7.60 -21.10 -10.70
N ARG A 88 8.63 -21.61 -10.02
CA ARG A 88 9.12 -21.04 -8.76
C ARG A 88 9.53 -19.58 -8.93
N ALA A 89 10.29 -19.27 -9.97
CA ALA A 89 10.75 -17.91 -10.21
C ALA A 89 9.61 -16.94 -10.57
N THR A 90 8.61 -17.39 -11.33
CA THR A 90 7.44 -16.59 -11.69
C THR A 90 6.59 -16.30 -10.45
N THR A 91 6.39 -17.29 -9.59
CA THR A 91 5.75 -17.11 -8.27
C THR A 91 6.52 -16.10 -7.41
N CYS A 92 7.84 -16.19 -7.34
CA CYS A 92 8.66 -15.21 -6.61
C CYS A 92 8.58 -13.80 -7.22
N ALA A 93 8.58 -13.68 -8.55
CA ALA A 93 8.44 -12.39 -9.25
C ALA A 93 7.09 -11.73 -8.93
N ARG A 94 5.99 -12.51 -8.97
CA ARG A 94 4.65 -12.04 -8.59
C ARG A 94 4.63 -11.58 -7.12
N LYS A 95 5.12 -12.39 -6.19
CA LYS A 95 5.21 -12.04 -4.76
C LYS A 95 6.03 -10.76 -4.56
N LEU A 96 7.17 -10.60 -5.25
CA LEU A 96 8.03 -9.41 -5.16
C LEU A 96 7.30 -8.13 -5.61
N LEU A 97 6.53 -8.23 -6.70
CA LEU A 97 5.76 -7.12 -7.25
C LEU A 97 4.54 -6.75 -6.39
N SER A 98 3.90 -7.73 -5.76
CA SER A 98 2.68 -7.51 -4.97
C SER A 98 2.95 -7.08 -3.52
N SER A 99 4.06 -7.52 -2.91
CA SER A 99 4.32 -7.32 -1.47
C SER A 99 5.17 -6.08 -1.12
N SER A 100 5.96 -5.55 -2.06
CA SER A 100 6.89 -4.47 -1.74
C SER A 100 6.24 -3.08 -1.90
N SER A 101 6.42 -2.21 -0.90
CA SER A 101 5.91 -0.82 -0.95
C SER A 101 6.49 0.02 -2.09
N ASN A 102 7.62 -0.41 -2.67
CA ASN A 102 8.24 0.18 -3.85
C ASN A 102 8.81 -0.93 -4.75
N PRO A 103 7.95 -1.58 -5.57
CA PRO A 103 8.37 -2.73 -6.36
C PRO A 103 9.36 -2.31 -7.45
N PRO A 104 10.33 -3.18 -7.82
CA PRO A 104 11.38 -2.88 -8.78
C PRO A 104 10.88 -2.94 -10.24
N ILE A 105 9.79 -2.23 -10.55
CA ILE A 105 9.11 -2.24 -11.85
C ILE A 105 10.08 -1.90 -13.00
N ASP A 106 10.87 -0.84 -12.84
CA ASP A 106 11.82 -0.41 -13.88
C ASP A 106 12.87 -1.48 -14.17
N LYS A 107 13.34 -2.19 -13.13
CA LYS A 107 14.30 -3.29 -13.31
C LYS A 107 13.65 -4.42 -14.10
N ILE A 108 12.44 -4.84 -13.75
CA ILE A 108 11.72 -5.90 -14.45
C ILE A 108 11.56 -5.58 -15.94
N ILE A 109 11.22 -4.34 -16.27
CA ILE A 109 11.12 -3.87 -17.66
C ILE A 109 12.50 -3.92 -18.35
N ASN A 110 13.53 -3.37 -17.72
CA ASN A 110 14.88 -3.29 -18.29
C ASN A 110 15.54 -4.67 -18.50
N TYR A 111 15.24 -5.65 -17.66
CA TYR A 111 15.70 -7.04 -17.81
C TYR A 111 14.84 -7.87 -18.78
N GLY A 112 13.86 -7.26 -19.45
CA GLY A 112 13.06 -7.93 -20.48
C GLY A 112 12.13 -9.01 -19.95
N ILE A 113 11.79 -8.98 -18.65
CA ILE A 113 10.95 -10.01 -18.02
C ILE A 113 9.52 -9.99 -18.60
N VAL A 114 9.02 -8.81 -18.99
CA VAL A 114 7.65 -8.65 -19.51
C VAL A 114 7.41 -9.50 -20.78
N PRO A 115 8.24 -9.42 -21.84
CA PRO A 115 8.17 -10.34 -22.97
C PRO A 115 8.17 -11.82 -22.55
N ARG A 116 9.01 -12.20 -21.59
CA ARG A 116 9.10 -13.57 -21.11
C ARG A 116 7.81 -14.06 -20.44
N CYS A 117 7.17 -13.21 -19.64
CA CYS A 117 5.86 -13.51 -19.07
C CYS A 117 4.78 -13.66 -20.16
N VAL A 118 4.85 -12.89 -21.25
CA VAL A 118 3.92 -13.06 -22.38
C VAL A 118 4.10 -14.43 -23.04
N GLU A 119 5.34 -14.87 -23.24
CA GLU A 119 5.63 -16.23 -23.74
C GLU A 119 5.04 -17.32 -22.82
N PHE A 120 5.08 -17.13 -21.50
CA PHE A 120 4.48 -18.06 -20.54
C PHE A 120 2.96 -18.14 -20.67
N LEU A 121 2.29 -17.00 -20.92
CA LEU A 121 0.84 -16.96 -21.18
C LEU A 121 0.45 -17.68 -22.48
N GLU A 122 1.33 -17.68 -23.48
CA GLU A 122 1.12 -18.40 -24.74
C GLU A 122 1.47 -19.89 -24.66
N SER A 123 2.14 -20.32 -23.57
CA SER A 123 2.53 -21.71 -23.38
C SER A 123 1.31 -22.61 -23.16
N ASN A 124 1.40 -23.91 -23.49
CA ASN A 124 0.32 -24.86 -23.18
C ASN A 124 0.30 -25.30 -21.71
N ASN A 125 1.15 -24.74 -20.85
CA ASN A 125 1.27 -25.13 -19.45
C ASN A 125 0.44 -24.19 -18.57
N LEU A 126 -0.73 -24.65 -18.13
CA LEU A 126 -1.64 -23.89 -17.27
C LEU A 126 -1.01 -23.45 -15.95
N GLN A 127 -0.09 -24.25 -15.38
CA GLN A 127 0.60 -23.87 -14.15
C GLN A 127 1.52 -22.68 -14.38
N LEU A 128 2.12 -22.58 -15.57
CA LEU A 128 3.01 -21.46 -15.90
C LEU A 128 2.23 -20.21 -16.36
N GLN A 129 1.00 -20.37 -16.85
CA GLN A 129 0.13 -19.24 -17.20
C GLN A 129 -0.44 -18.52 -15.97
N PHE A 130 -0.74 -19.27 -14.90
CA PHE A 130 -1.51 -18.74 -13.76
C PHE A 130 -0.82 -18.92 -12.41
N GLU A 131 0.40 -19.47 -12.37
CA GLU A 131 1.22 -19.77 -11.18
C GLU A 131 0.41 -19.92 -9.88
N SER A 132 -0.52 -20.87 -9.89
CA SER A 132 -1.41 -21.22 -8.78
C SER A 132 -0.78 -22.32 -7.93
#